data_AF-A0A7Y2FHV9-F1
#
_entry.id   AF-A0A7Y2FHV9-F1
#
_cell.length_a   1.000
_cell.length_b   1.000
_cell.length_c   1.000
_cell.angle_alpha   90.00
_cell.angle_beta   90.00
_cell.angle_gamma   90.00
#
_symmetry.space_group_name_H-M   'P 1'
#
loop_
_entity.id
_entity.type
_entity.pdbx_description
1 polymer ?
#
loop_
_entity_poly.entity_id
_entity_poly.type
_entity_poly.pdbx_seq_one_letter_code
_entity_poly.pdbx_strand_id
1 'polypeptide(L)'
;VHLTPNMEMYLKTILEIDLEGADARVKMIADRLGVTMPSVSGAVDNLRKKGLVGHNPYGKVALTEEGRAVALKVKEQNDLLYRFLREVLGVPDRIAKEDACTLEHVVSRTTLNRLSRFLEFVQVCPLGPGDIVADFVNWVNETDKARGNKPRQERTAS
;
A
#
# COMPACT_ATOMS: atom_id res chain seq x y z
N VAL A 1 9.50 4.10 -12.22
CA VAL A 1 10.58 3.19 -11.77
C VAL A 1 9.99 1.80 -11.60
N HIS A 2 10.62 0.76 -12.16
CA HIS A 2 10.25 -0.64 -11.87
C HIS A 2 11.06 -1.10 -10.64
N LEU A 3 10.38 -1.60 -9.61
CA LEU A 3 10.98 -2.09 -8.37
C LEU A 3 10.66 -3.57 -8.18
N THR A 4 11.53 -4.27 -7.48
CA THR A 4 11.24 -5.63 -7.02
C THR A 4 10.40 -5.57 -5.73
N PRO A 5 9.64 -6.62 -5.40
CA PRO A 5 8.90 -6.70 -4.13
C PRO A 5 9.79 -6.41 -2.91
N ASN A 6 11.02 -6.95 -2.90
CA ASN A 6 11.97 -6.69 -1.82
C ASN A 6 12.35 -5.20 -1.70
N MET A 7 12.53 -4.49 -2.83
CA MET A 7 12.82 -3.05 -2.80
C MET A 7 11.64 -2.25 -2.25
N GLU A 8 10.42 -2.63 -2.60
CA GLU A 8 9.19 -2.01 -2.08
C GLU A 8 9.06 -2.24 -0.56
N MET A 9 9.39 -3.44 -0.07
CA MET A 9 9.41 -3.73 1.37
C MET A 9 10.37 -2.85 2.16
N TYR A 10 11.56 -2.56 1.63
CA TYR A 10 12.48 -1.61 2.28
C TYR A 10 11.87 -0.20 2.37
N LEU A 11 11.27 0.30 1.29
CA LEU A 11 10.64 1.63 1.28
C LEU A 11 9.47 1.71 2.25
N LYS A 12 8.59 0.69 2.26
CA LYS A 12 7.47 0.57 3.19
C LYS A 12 7.95 0.54 4.64
N THR A 13 8.98 -0.26 4.94
CA THR A 13 9.55 -0.35 6.30
C THR A 13 10.12 0.99 6.77
N ILE A 14 10.83 1.70 5.89
CA ILE A 14 11.35 3.05 6.21
C ILE A 14 10.19 4.01 6.50
N LEU A 15 9.12 3.96 5.71
CA LEU A 15 7.92 4.77 5.92
C LEU A 15 7.26 4.46 7.27
N GLU A 16 7.07 3.18 7.61
CA GLU A 16 6.45 2.77 8.87
C GLU A 16 7.25 3.23 10.09
N ILE A 17 8.58 3.12 10.05
CA ILE A 17 9.45 3.64 11.11
C ILE A 17 9.31 5.16 11.24
N ASP A 18 9.25 5.89 10.13
CA ASP A 18 9.09 7.35 10.12
C ASP A 18 7.72 7.78 10.65
N LEU A 19 6.65 7.06 10.31
CA LEU A 19 5.29 7.30 10.82
C LEU A 19 5.17 7.04 12.33
N GLU A 20 6.03 6.19 12.89
CA GLU A 20 6.15 5.96 14.34
C GLU A 20 7.00 7.03 15.06
N GLY A 21 7.52 8.03 14.32
CA GLY A 21 8.34 9.10 14.89
C GLY A 21 9.78 8.68 15.19
N ALA A 22 10.23 7.55 14.64
CA ALA A 22 11.57 7.02 14.86
C ALA A 22 12.49 7.26 13.65
N ASP A 23 13.80 7.24 13.87
CA ASP A 23 14.78 7.33 12.80
C ASP A 23 15.02 5.96 12.15
N ALA A 24 14.69 5.84 10.86
CA ALA A 24 14.99 4.66 10.07
C ALA A 24 16.52 4.48 9.92
N ARG A 25 17.09 3.67 10.81
CA ARG A 25 18.51 3.27 10.81
C ARG A 25 18.66 1.87 10.23
N VAL A 26 19.80 1.60 9.59
CA VAL A 26 20.12 0.30 8.98
C VAL A 26 19.83 -0.88 9.91
N LYS A 27 20.23 -0.79 11.19
CA LYS A 27 19.96 -1.83 12.19
C LYS A 27 18.47 -2.04 12.42
N MET A 28 17.70 -0.97 12.59
CA MET A 28 16.26 -1.06 12.85
C MET A 28 15.51 -1.64 11.64
N ILE A 29 15.90 -1.25 10.42
CA ILE A 29 15.36 -1.79 9.18
C ILE A 29 15.67 -3.30 9.08
N ALA A 30 16.91 -3.70 9.42
CA ALA A 30 17.34 -5.10 9.43
C ALA A 30 16.51 -5.94 10.40
N ASP A 31 16.32 -5.43 11.62
CA ASP A 31 15.56 -6.09 12.68
C ASP A 31 14.08 -6.28 12.27
N ARG A 32 13.44 -5.25 11.67
CA ARG A 32 12.04 -5.34 11.23
C ARG A 32 11.81 -6.31 10.07
N LEU A 33 12.76 -6.36 9.14
CA LEU A 33 12.66 -7.21 7.95
C LEU A 33 13.21 -8.62 8.19
N GLY A 34 13.85 -8.89 9.34
CA GLY A 34 14.48 -10.17 9.61
C GLY A 34 15.65 -10.49 8.67
N VAL A 35 16.37 -9.46 8.21
CA VAL A 35 17.51 -9.59 7.28
C VAL A 35 18.80 -9.05 7.90
N THR A 36 19.95 -9.30 7.25
CA THR A 36 21.24 -8.82 7.78
C THR A 36 21.47 -7.34 7.49
N MET A 37 22.20 -6.64 8.36
CA MET A 37 22.59 -5.22 8.13
C MET A 37 23.32 -5.01 6.79
N PRO A 38 24.26 -5.86 6.35
CA PRO A 38 24.85 -5.76 5.01
C PRO A 38 23.82 -5.83 3.87
N SER A 39 22.80 -6.69 3.99
CA SER A 39 21.70 -6.77 3.02
C SER A 39 20.94 -5.45 2.93
N VAL A 40 20.62 -4.84 4.07
CA VAL A 40 19.99 -3.52 4.14
C VAL A 40 20.86 -2.46 3.49
N SER A 41 22.15 -2.38 3.86
CA SER A 41 23.08 -1.38 3.30
C SER A 41 23.16 -1.48 1.77
N GLY A 42 23.23 -2.69 1.22
CA GLY A 42 23.21 -2.91 -0.23
C GLY A 42 21.90 -2.48 -0.89
N ALA A 43 20.76 -2.78 -0.26
CA ALA A 43 19.45 -2.36 -0.75
C ALA A 43 19.27 -0.83 -0.72
N VAL A 44 19.67 -0.19 0.38
CA VAL A 44 19.63 1.28 0.55
C VAL A 44 20.51 1.97 -0.50
N ASP A 45 21.71 1.46 -0.78
CA ASP A 45 22.56 2.00 -1.85
C ASP A 45 21.89 1.90 -3.24
N ASN A 46 21.21 0.79 -3.53
CA ASN A 46 20.47 0.61 -4.77
C ASN A 46 19.28 1.57 -4.87
N LEU A 47 18.48 1.70 -3.81
CA LEU A 47 17.38 2.66 -3.73
C LEU A 47 17.86 4.11 -3.84
N ARG A 48 19.03 4.44 -3.28
CA ARG A 48 19.66 5.75 -3.39
C ARG A 48 20.05 6.07 -4.83
N LYS A 49 20.68 5.12 -5.53
CA LYS A 49 21.01 5.24 -6.96
C LYS A 49 19.76 5.43 -7.83
N LYS A 50 18.60 4.97 -7.38
CA LYS A 50 17.29 5.18 -8.01
C LYS A 50 16.59 6.48 -7.58
N GLY A 51 17.19 7.28 -6.68
CA GLY A 51 16.62 8.54 -6.19
C GLY A 51 15.43 8.37 -5.25
N LEU A 52 15.27 7.20 -4.62
CA LEU A 52 14.12 6.89 -3.75
C LEU A 52 14.43 7.08 -2.26
N VAL A 53 15.70 7.08 -1.89
CA VAL A 53 16.14 7.35 -0.52
C VAL A 53 17.36 8.26 -0.52
N GLY A 54 17.47 9.08 0.51
CA GLY A 54 18.64 9.87 0.86
C GLY A 54 19.32 9.35 2.12
N HIS A 55 20.56 9.78 2.32
CA HIS A 55 21.31 9.56 3.55
C HIS A 55 21.63 10.89 4.21
N ASN A 56 21.34 10.98 5.50
CA ASN A 56 21.71 12.10 6.36
C ASN A 56 23.10 11.82 7.00
N PRO A 57 23.92 12.86 7.28
CA PRO A 57 25.19 12.76 8.02
C PRO A 57 25.18 11.87 9.29
N TYR A 58 24.04 11.73 9.96
CA TYR A 58 23.85 10.96 11.19
C TYR A 58 23.44 9.48 10.97
N GLY A 59 23.51 8.98 9.74
CA GLY A 59 23.24 7.57 9.42
C GLY A 59 21.75 7.21 9.34
N LYS A 60 20.85 8.20 9.32
CA LYS A 60 19.42 8.03 9.01
C LYS A 60 19.23 7.82 7.51
N VAL A 61 18.42 6.82 7.16
CA VAL A 61 17.87 6.63 5.82
C VAL A 61 16.55 7.41 5.77
N ALA A 62 16.39 8.30 4.79
CA ALA A 62 15.17 9.06 4.61
C ALA A 62 14.59 8.81 3.22
N LEU A 63 13.26 8.71 3.12
CA LEU A 63 12.60 8.65 1.82
C LEU A 63 12.72 10.01 1.13
N THR A 64 12.97 10.00 -0.17
CA THR A 64 12.69 11.17 -1.01
C THR A 64 11.18 11.29 -1.21
N GLU A 65 10.71 12.38 -1.84
CA GLU A 65 9.28 12.52 -2.15
C GLU A 65 8.80 11.38 -3.05
N GLU A 66 9.59 11.01 -4.07
CA GLU A 66 9.29 9.90 -4.95
C GLU A 66 9.30 8.55 -4.21
N GLY A 67 10.28 8.33 -3.32
CA GLY A 67 10.34 7.14 -2.48
C GLY A 67 9.14 7.03 -1.54
N ARG A 68 8.72 8.16 -0.98
CA ARG A 68 7.56 8.25 -0.08
C ARG A 68 6.25 7.95 -0.81
N ALA A 69 6.07 8.47 -2.02
CA ALA A 69 4.91 8.18 -2.84
C ALA A 69 4.81 6.68 -3.18
N VAL A 70 5.93 6.02 -3.47
CA VAL A 70 5.97 4.57 -3.68
C VAL A 70 5.65 3.80 -2.41
N ALA A 71 6.29 4.15 -1.29
CA ALA A 71 6.08 3.49 0.00
C ALA A 71 4.62 3.59 0.46
N LEU A 72 4.00 4.78 0.33
CA LEU A 72 2.60 5.02 0.67
C LEU A 72 1.68 4.15 -0.18
N LYS A 73 1.93 4.07 -1.48
CA LYS A 73 1.14 3.23 -2.38
C LYS A 73 1.16 1.76 -1.94
N VAL A 74 2.35 1.23 -1.64
CA VAL A 74 2.50 -0.17 -1.21
C VAL A 74 1.79 -0.38 0.13
N LYS A 75 1.93 0.56 1.07
CA LYS A 75 1.22 0.55 2.35
C LYS A 75 -0.31 0.61 2.19
N GLU A 76 -0.84 1.44 1.30
CA GLU A 76 -2.28 1.52 1.03
C GLU A 76 -2.82 0.19 0.50
N GLN A 77 -2.06 -0.49 -0.36
CA GLN A 77 -2.41 -1.81 -0.88
C GLN A 77 -2.38 -2.87 0.23
N ASN A 78 -1.36 -2.84 1.11
CA ASN A 78 -1.29 -3.68 2.30
C ASN A 78 -2.52 -3.50 3.19
N ASP A 79 -2.81 -2.26 3.57
CA ASP A 79 -3.88 -1.91 4.50
C ASP A 79 -5.24 -2.33 3.91
N LEU A 80 -5.43 -2.16 2.60
CA LEU A 80 -6.64 -2.59 1.91
C LEU A 80 -6.84 -4.11 1.98
N LEU A 81 -5.80 -4.89 1.66
CA LEU A 81 -5.84 -6.35 1.72
C LEU A 81 -6.04 -6.85 3.15
N TYR A 82 -5.31 -6.27 4.10
CA TYR A 82 -5.42 -6.60 5.52
C TYR A 82 -6.85 -6.38 6.03
N ARG A 83 -7.44 -5.22 5.74
CA ARG A 83 -8.82 -4.91 6.12
C ARG A 83 -9.80 -5.89 5.50
N PHE A 84 -9.65 -6.21 4.21
CA PHE A 84 -10.53 -7.20 3.58
C PHE A 84 -10.43 -8.59 4.23
N LEU A 85 -9.21 -9.09 4.43
CA LEU A 85 -8.97 -10.39 5.07
C LEU A 85 -9.55 -10.43 6.50
N ARG A 86 -9.39 -9.35 7.26
CA ARG A 86 -9.89 -9.27 8.64
C ARG A 86 -11.38 -9.03 8.75
N GLU A 87 -11.86 -7.95 8.14
CA GLU A 87 -13.19 -7.41 8.35
C GLU A 87 -14.24 -8.21 7.56
N VAL A 88 -13.90 -8.66 6.35
CA VAL A 88 -14.84 -9.36 5.47
C VAL A 88 -14.72 -10.87 5.63
N LEU A 89 -13.51 -11.43 5.59
CA LEU A 89 -13.32 -12.89 5.64
C LEU A 89 -13.16 -13.44 7.07
N GLY A 90 -12.96 -12.58 8.07
CA GLY A 90 -12.77 -13.01 9.45
C GLY A 90 -11.46 -13.76 9.70
N VAL A 91 -10.46 -13.65 8.81
CA VAL A 91 -9.14 -14.28 8.99
C VAL A 91 -8.50 -13.77 10.29
N PRO A 92 -7.85 -14.60 11.12
CA PRO A 92 -7.20 -14.13 12.35
C PRO A 92 -6.17 -13.00 12.12
N ASP A 93 -6.04 -12.08 13.08
CA ASP A 93 -5.19 -10.87 13.00
C ASP A 93 -3.80 -11.12 12.43
N ARG A 94 -3.08 -12.06 13.05
CA ARG A 94 -1.72 -12.40 12.66
C ARG A 94 -1.64 -12.92 11.22
N ILE A 95 -2.53 -13.84 10.85
CA ILE A 95 -2.55 -14.47 9.53
C ILE A 95 -2.88 -13.41 8.47
N ALA A 96 -3.87 -12.55 8.72
CA ALA A 96 -4.24 -11.50 7.78
C ALA A 96 -3.11 -10.50 7.53
N LYS A 97 -2.30 -10.16 8.55
CA LYS A 97 -1.11 -9.29 8.40
C LYS A 97 -0.06 -9.95 7.52
N GLU A 98 0.27 -11.21 7.79
CA GLU A 98 1.26 -11.99 7.04
C GLU A 98 0.83 -12.16 5.56
N ASP A 99 -0.43 -12.53 5.33
CA ASP A 99 -1.00 -12.71 4.00
C ASP A 99 -1.08 -11.39 3.22
N ALA A 100 -1.57 -10.31 3.84
CA ALA A 100 -1.64 -9.00 3.19
C ALA A 100 -0.27 -8.50 2.73
N CYS A 101 0.77 -8.71 3.55
CA CYS A 101 2.14 -8.34 3.22
C CYS A 101 2.68 -9.08 2.00
N THR A 102 2.25 -10.33 1.80
CA THR A 102 2.65 -11.13 0.64
C THR A 102 1.84 -10.74 -0.59
N LEU A 103 0.53 -10.55 -0.42
CA LEU A 103 -0.41 -10.28 -1.50
C LEU A 103 -0.22 -8.91 -2.14
N GLU A 104 0.22 -7.88 -1.41
CA GLU A 104 0.36 -6.52 -1.92
C GLU A 104 1.30 -6.41 -3.14
N HIS A 105 2.29 -7.29 -3.24
CA HIS A 105 3.28 -7.29 -4.31
C HIS A 105 2.91 -8.14 -5.53
N VAL A 106 1.87 -8.97 -5.43
CA VAL A 106 1.50 -9.93 -6.48
C VAL A 106 0.12 -9.67 -7.07
N VAL A 107 -0.78 -9.05 -6.30
CA VAL A 107 -2.14 -8.77 -6.75
C VAL A 107 -2.16 -7.58 -7.71
N SER A 108 -2.87 -7.73 -8.83
CA SER A 108 -2.97 -6.67 -9.83
C SER A 108 -3.67 -5.43 -9.28
N ARG A 109 -3.30 -4.25 -9.79
CA ARG A 109 -4.00 -2.98 -9.45
C ARG A 109 -5.48 -3.03 -9.78
N THR A 110 -5.88 -3.70 -10.86
CA THR A 110 -7.28 -3.87 -11.24
C THR A 110 -8.05 -4.63 -10.17
N THR A 111 -7.46 -5.71 -9.64
CA THR A 111 -8.05 -6.51 -8.57
C THR A 111 -8.15 -5.71 -7.27
N LEU A 112 -7.09 -4.99 -6.88
CA LEU A 112 -7.11 -4.13 -5.70
C LEU A 112 -8.18 -3.03 -5.80
N ASN A 113 -8.31 -2.38 -6.96
CA ASN A 113 -9.36 -1.39 -7.18
C ASN A 113 -10.76 -1.99 -7.00
N ARG A 114 -11.01 -3.18 -7.55
CA ARG A 114 -12.30 -3.89 -7.38
C ARG A 114 -12.55 -4.25 -5.92
N LEU A 115 -11.53 -4.68 -5.20
CA LEU A 115 -11.62 -5.04 -3.78
C LEU A 115 -11.87 -3.81 -2.89
N SER A 116 -11.24 -2.66 -3.20
CA SER A 116 -11.57 -1.37 -2.57
C SER A 116 -13.02 -0.98 -2.80
N ARG A 117 -13.52 -1.14 -4.04
CA ARG A 117 -14.93 -0.86 -4.37
C ARG A 117 -15.87 -1.78 -3.58
N PHE A 118 -15.48 -3.04 -3.38
CA PHE A 118 -16.26 -3.98 -2.59
C PHE A 118 -16.34 -3.56 -1.12
N LEU A 119 -15.23 -3.12 -0.52
CA LEU A 119 -15.24 -2.57 0.84
C LEU A 119 -16.10 -1.31 0.97
N GLU A 120 -16.06 -0.40 -0.01
CA GLU A 120 -16.97 0.76 -0.04
C GLU A 120 -18.44 0.33 -0.09
N PHE A 121 -18.76 -0.66 -0.93
CA PHE A 121 -20.11 -1.17 -1.10
C PHE A 121 -20.68 -1.73 0.21
N VAL A 122 -19.94 -2.60 0.90
CA VAL A 122 -20.41 -3.22 2.15
C VAL A 122 -20.57 -2.24 3.32
N GLN A 123 -19.93 -1.06 3.25
CA GLN A 123 -20.11 0.01 4.25
C GLN A 123 -21.35 0.87 3.99
N VAL A 124 -21.76 1.01 2.73
CA VAL A 124 -22.86 1.91 2.32
C VAL A 124 -24.18 1.17 2.14
N CYS A 125 -24.14 -0.08 1.69
CA CYS A 125 -25.35 -0.86 1.46
C CYS A 125 -25.68 -1.73 2.68
N PRO A 126 -26.85 -1.54 3.32
CA PRO A 126 -27.30 -2.48 4.35
C PRO A 126 -27.51 -3.84 3.68
N LEU A 127 -26.86 -4.87 4.23
CA LEU A 127 -27.01 -6.26 3.77
C LEU A 127 -28.48 -6.67 3.92
N GLY A 128 -29.25 -6.55 2.84
CA GLY A 128 -30.60 -7.08 2.75
C GLY A 128 -30.59 -8.57 2.42
N PRO A 129 -31.76 -9.23 2.37
CA PRO A 129 -31.88 -10.65 2.01
C PRO A 129 -31.60 -10.94 0.50
N GLY A 130 -30.84 -10.07 -0.18
CA GLY A 130 -30.55 -10.12 -1.61
C GLY A 130 -29.24 -10.83 -1.94
N ASP A 131 -28.97 -10.95 -3.25
CA ASP A 131 -27.70 -11.47 -3.77
C ASP A 131 -26.64 -10.35 -3.73
N ILE A 132 -25.81 -10.39 -2.68
CA ILE A 132 -24.72 -9.43 -2.46
C ILE A 132 -23.77 -9.30 -3.67
N VAL A 133 -23.58 -10.37 -4.44
CA VAL A 133 -22.69 -10.35 -5.61
C VAL A 133 -23.33 -9.58 -6.74
N ALA A 134 -24.61 -9.84 -7.03
CA ALA A 134 -25.36 -9.11 -8.04
C ALA A 134 -25.49 -7.62 -7.67
N ASP A 135 -25.79 -7.33 -6.41
CA ASP A 135 -25.94 -5.96 -5.89
C ASP A 135 -24.62 -5.18 -6.01
N PHE A 136 -23.49 -5.81 -5.65
CA PHE A 136 -22.16 -5.21 -5.82
C PHE A 136 -21.88 -4.90 -7.29
N VAL A 137 -22.14 -5.83 -8.20
CA VAL A 137 -21.88 -5.64 -9.64
C VAL A 137 -22.70 -4.47 -10.18
N ASN A 138 -23.98 -4.39 -9.83
CA ASN A 138 -24.86 -3.29 -10.24
C ASN A 138 -24.36 -1.95 -9.69
N TRP A 139 -24.04 -1.88 -8.40
CA TRP A 139 -23.55 -0.68 -7.75
C TRP A 139 -22.24 -0.17 -8.36
N VAL A 140 -21.29 -1.05 -8.68
CA VAL A 140 -20.04 -0.68 -9.37
C VAL A 140 -20.36 -0.09 -10.74
N ASN A 141 -21.22 -0.75 -11.52
CA ASN A 141 -21.58 -0.28 -12.86
C ASN A 141 -22.24 1.11 -12.83
N GLU A 142 -23.12 1.37 -11.86
CA GLU A 142 -23.78 2.67 -11.69
C GLU A 142 -22.80 3.78 -11.28
N THR A 143 -21.95 3.49 -10.29
CA THR A 143 -21.00 4.48 -9.77
C THR A 143 -19.85 4.77 -10.73
N ASP A 144 -19.40 3.77 -11.50
CA ASP A 144 -18.38 3.97 -12.55
C ASP A 144 -18.95 4.80 -13.72
N LYS A 145 -20.21 4.57 -14.13
CA LYS A 145 -20.92 5.44 -15.09
C LYS A 145 -21.01 6.88 -14.60
N ALA A 146 -21.38 7.09 -13.34
CA ALA A 146 -21.48 8.42 -12.75
C ALA A 146 -20.11 9.13 -12.66
N ARG A 147 -19.01 8.40 -12.44
CA ARG A 147 -17.64 8.94 -12.46
C ARG A 147 -17.18 9.28 -13.88
N GLY A 148 -17.53 8.47 -14.88
CA GLY A 148 -17.23 8.71 -16.29
C GLY A 148 -17.98 9.91 -16.90
N ASN A 149 -19.15 10.27 -16.34
CA ASN A 149 -19.96 11.41 -16.77
C ASN A 149 -19.64 12.75 -16.08
N LYS A 150 -18.67 12.82 -15.16
CA LYS A 150 -18.26 14.11 -14.58
C LYS A 150 -17.51 14.93 -15.63
N PRO A 151 -17.97 16.15 -15.98
CA PRO A 151 -17.19 17.04 -16.84
C PRO A 151 -15.83 17.29 -16.19
N ARG A 152 -14.77 17.13 -16.97
CA ARG A 152 -13.40 17.38 -16.56
C ARG A 152 -13.28 18.85 -16.20
N GLN A 153 -13.41 19.20 -14.92
CA GLN A 153 -13.17 20.57 -14.47
C GLN A 153 -11.72 20.92 -14.76
N GLU A 154 -11.52 21.83 -15.71
CA GLU A 154 -10.25 22.46 -16.02
C GLU A 154 -9.74 23.13 -14.74
N ARG A 155 -8.64 22.62 -14.20
CA ARG A 155 -7.85 23.36 -13.22
C ARG A 155 -7.12 24.46 -13.98
N THR A 156 -7.73 25.63 -14.08
CA THR A 156 -7.00 26.85 -14.38
C THR A 156 -6.08 27.13 -13.20
N ALA A 157 -4.77 27.13 -13.47
CA ALA A 157 -3.76 27.56 -12.54
C ALA A 157 -3.88 29.08 -12.32
N SER A 158 -3.71 29.51 -11.07
CA SER A 158 -3.35 30.88 -10.70
C SER A 158 -2.28 30.81 -9.65
#